data_AF-A0A2G3K8Q6-F1
#
_entry.id   AF-A0A2G3K8Q6-F1
#
_cell.length_a   1.000
_cell.length_b   1.000
_cell.length_c   1.000
_cell.angle_alpha   90.00
_cell.angle_beta   90.00
_cell.angle_gamma   90.00
#
_symmetry.space_group_name_H-M   'P 1'
#
loop_
_entity.id
_entity.type
_entity.pdbx_description
1 polymer ?
#
loop_
_entity_poly.entity_id
_entity_poly.type
_entity_poly.pdbx_seq_one_letter_code
_entity_poly.pdbx_strand_id
1 'polypeptide(L)'
;MWEELENALAWYGSAPTRWTQSAKQDLSAAAEWIWEVLQGDFYDDQTTAQVITGTVISMIPLVDQICDVRDVVANCNKINQDSSNKVTWLALGLTLIGLIPLLGSLFKGCAKVLFSYVRRGLLKGVVKSVDSNLWKATTPFVEASIAKLNVHLASPAVRKTLALHKIDNAYKELAKAIRQLKGKVSTTAMLKAFDQIIAVLQDLAGLMDKWGSAALKTKAGQMLLSVKRVRDQAKAGLDSITKPLQDWLERLARRLDVEADMVYRGSPKTFNLHPLVRPTNEAELAAFRKEKPEWVSKPTKKLKFSPLDDPPKKENWPDLNPTVEPGKRHPLKEAYLTFHDAKPASFPPGTVLYRVLDPNSGDNSICWMTKEMFESLKSKADWRERLAVWRHWNSNGEYVTYTVPPGEPLRAWVGPAATQEFKNEKKVVEFTLKGGGEQVVLDPAHLDMSYISKRKPTGWDYGDTTHKPDLTGVPQLISNWFK
;
A
#
# COMPACT_ATOMS: atom_id res chain seq x y z
N MET A 1 -19.53 17.57 -21.33
CA MET A 1 -18.12 17.15 -21.38
C MET A 1 -17.13 18.31 -21.29
N TRP A 2 -17.17 19.33 -22.15
CA TRP A 2 -16.18 20.43 -22.13
C TRP A 2 -16.31 21.36 -20.92
N GLU A 3 -17.50 21.93 -20.66
CA GLU A 3 -17.76 22.74 -19.46
C GLU A 3 -17.51 21.95 -18.16
N GLU A 4 -17.75 20.63 -18.19
CA GLU A 4 -17.47 19.73 -17.06
C GLU A 4 -15.97 19.49 -16.88
N LEU A 5 -15.18 19.47 -17.96
CA LEU A 5 -13.71 19.36 -17.95
C LEU A 5 -13.07 20.64 -17.42
N GLU A 6 -13.50 21.80 -17.91
CA GLU A 6 -13.04 23.11 -17.43
C GLU A 6 -13.34 23.28 -15.94
N ASN A 7 -14.57 22.97 -15.49
CA ASN A 7 -14.94 23.02 -14.08
C ASN A 7 -14.16 22.03 -13.20
N ALA A 8 -13.85 20.84 -13.73
CA ALA A 8 -13.08 19.84 -13.02
C ALA A 8 -11.59 20.19 -12.89
N LEU A 9 -11.00 20.79 -13.93
CA LEU A 9 -9.60 21.18 -13.97
C LEU A 9 -9.35 22.48 -13.19
N ALA A 10 -10.31 23.41 -13.18
CA ALA A 10 -10.23 24.65 -12.38
C ALA A 10 -10.17 24.40 -10.86
N TRP A 11 -10.59 23.22 -10.39
CA TRP A 11 -10.56 22.84 -8.98
C TRP A 11 -9.19 22.35 -8.48
N TYR A 12 -8.21 22.06 -9.37
CA TYR A 12 -6.89 21.53 -9.00
C TYR A 12 -5.73 22.43 -9.44
N GLY A 13 -4.91 22.86 -8.47
CA GLY A 13 -3.67 23.62 -8.68
C GLY A 13 -2.47 22.83 -9.25
N SER A 14 -2.71 21.67 -9.86
CA SER A 14 -1.70 20.83 -10.54
C SER A 14 -1.76 20.93 -12.08
N ALA A 15 -2.61 21.82 -12.60
CA ALA A 15 -2.51 22.34 -13.96
C ALA A 15 -1.09 22.90 -14.21
N PRO A 16 -0.42 22.56 -15.33
CA PRO A 16 0.83 23.21 -15.70
C PRO A 16 0.65 24.73 -15.65
N THR A 17 1.63 25.46 -15.11
CA THR A 17 1.61 26.93 -14.93
C THR A 17 1.37 27.71 -16.23
N ARG A 18 1.39 27.03 -17.38
CA ARG A 18 1.10 27.50 -18.73
C ARG A 18 -0.39 27.60 -19.08
N TRP A 19 -1.30 27.04 -18.27
CA TRP A 19 -2.77 27.05 -18.48
C TRP A 19 -3.49 28.33 -18.04
N THR A 20 -2.76 29.33 -17.54
CA THR A 20 -3.33 30.60 -17.05
C THR A 20 -3.27 31.73 -18.08
N GLN A 21 -2.76 31.46 -19.29
CA GLN A 21 -2.62 32.47 -20.34
C GLN A 21 -3.09 31.98 -21.73
N SER A 22 -4.32 32.39 -22.06
CA SER A 22 -5.02 32.32 -23.36
C SER A 22 -5.76 31.01 -23.70
N ALA A 23 -7.08 31.16 -23.81
CA ALA A 23 -8.08 30.10 -24.02
C ALA A 23 -7.90 29.21 -25.27
N LYS A 24 -6.98 29.51 -26.21
CA LYS A 24 -6.66 28.62 -27.35
C LYS A 24 -5.40 27.79 -27.13
N GLN A 25 -4.40 28.32 -26.41
CA GLN A 25 -3.21 27.55 -26.03
C GLN A 25 -3.55 26.51 -24.95
N ASP A 26 -4.54 26.83 -24.11
CA ASP A 26 -5.08 25.94 -23.08
C ASP A 26 -5.74 24.67 -23.68
N LEU A 27 -6.36 24.78 -24.86
CA LEU A 27 -7.09 23.68 -25.54
C LEU A 27 -6.18 22.65 -26.18
N SER A 28 -5.10 23.10 -26.83
CA SER A 28 -4.09 22.19 -27.40
C SER A 28 -3.37 21.43 -26.27
N ALA A 29 -3.04 22.14 -25.19
CA ALA A 29 -2.39 21.54 -24.02
C ALA A 29 -3.30 20.53 -23.29
N ALA A 30 -4.61 20.80 -23.21
CA ALA A 30 -5.58 19.83 -22.68
C ALA A 30 -5.67 18.57 -23.56
N ALA A 31 -5.69 18.72 -24.89
CA ALA A 31 -5.70 17.58 -25.81
C ALA A 31 -4.40 16.76 -25.73
N GLU A 32 -3.25 17.42 -25.58
CA GLU A 32 -1.94 16.78 -25.35
C GLU A 32 -1.91 16.01 -24.03
N TRP A 33 -2.41 16.59 -22.94
CA TRP A 33 -2.47 15.91 -21.64
C TRP A 33 -3.40 14.69 -21.66
N ILE A 34 -4.60 14.81 -22.24
CA ILE A 34 -5.51 13.66 -22.41
C ILE A 34 -4.81 12.54 -23.18
N TRP A 35 -4.07 12.92 -24.23
CA TRP A 35 -3.30 11.97 -25.02
C TRP A 35 -2.20 11.29 -24.19
N GLU A 36 -1.43 12.02 -23.40
CA GLU A 36 -0.43 11.45 -22.48
C GLU A 36 -1.05 10.47 -21.48
N VAL A 37 -2.22 10.79 -20.92
CA VAL A 37 -2.92 9.90 -19.98
C VAL A 37 -3.41 8.63 -20.67
N LEU A 38 -3.96 8.74 -21.89
CA LEU A 38 -4.35 7.58 -22.70
C LEU A 38 -3.14 6.71 -23.08
N GLN A 39 -1.96 7.33 -23.22
CA GLN A 39 -0.70 6.64 -23.47
C GLN A 39 -0.01 6.08 -22.22
N GLY A 40 -0.38 6.54 -21.03
CA GLY A 40 0.44 6.56 -19.80
C GLY A 40 0.86 5.23 -19.17
N ASP A 41 0.77 4.10 -19.89
CA ASP A 41 1.30 2.79 -19.50
C ASP A 41 1.96 2.02 -20.69
N PHE A 42 2.35 2.72 -21.78
CA PHE A 42 3.06 2.12 -22.94
C PHE A 42 4.58 2.39 -22.97
N TYR A 43 5.16 2.90 -21.88
CA TYR A 43 6.61 3.03 -21.67
C TYR A 43 7.01 2.25 -20.41
N ASP A 44 7.91 1.27 -20.56
CA ASP A 44 8.63 0.62 -19.45
C ASP A 44 9.64 1.63 -18.86
N ASP A 45 9.14 2.50 -17.97
CA ASP A 45 9.85 3.11 -16.84
C ASP A 45 8.99 4.25 -16.29
N GLN A 46 8.30 4.02 -15.16
CA GLN A 46 7.69 5.11 -14.40
C GLN A 46 8.13 5.07 -12.95
N THR A 47 8.70 6.20 -12.53
CA THR A 47 9.01 6.53 -11.15
C THR A 47 7.71 6.75 -10.38
N THR A 48 7.68 6.25 -9.14
CA THR A 48 6.57 6.18 -8.18
C THR A 48 5.78 7.49 -7.95
N ALA A 49 6.29 8.64 -8.40
CA ALA A 49 5.64 9.95 -8.27
C ALA A 49 4.34 10.10 -9.10
N GLN A 50 4.20 9.39 -10.23
CA GLN A 50 2.99 9.49 -11.09
C GLN A 50 1.81 8.63 -10.62
N VAL A 51 2.06 7.66 -9.74
CA VAL A 51 1.01 6.77 -9.18
C VAL A 51 0.18 7.50 -8.09
N ILE A 52 0.75 8.51 -7.43
CA ILE A 52 0.10 9.26 -6.36
C ILE A 52 -0.82 10.35 -6.94
N THR A 53 -0.43 11.01 -8.04
CA THR A 53 -1.27 11.99 -8.72
C THR A 53 -2.49 11.35 -9.38
N GLY A 54 -2.36 10.15 -9.97
CA GLY A 54 -3.48 9.44 -10.60
C GLY A 54 -4.60 9.01 -9.64
N THR A 55 -4.30 8.82 -8.35
CA THR A 55 -5.30 8.36 -7.36
C THR A 55 -6.17 9.52 -6.86
N VAL A 56 -5.61 10.72 -6.69
CA VAL A 56 -6.33 11.92 -6.23
C VAL A 56 -7.16 12.54 -7.36
N ILE A 57 -6.68 12.46 -8.61
CA ILE A 57 -7.38 13.03 -9.79
C ILE A 57 -8.58 12.13 -10.23
N SER A 58 -8.57 10.82 -9.96
CA SER A 58 -9.67 9.88 -10.33
C SER A 58 -11.03 10.15 -9.67
N MET A 59 -11.11 11.07 -8.71
CA MET A 59 -12.37 11.44 -8.03
C MET A 59 -13.22 12.45 -8.83
N ILE A 60 -12.73 12.91 -9.97
CA ILE A 60 -13.46 13.74 -10.94
C ILE A 60 -14.21 12.83 -11.92
N PRO A 61 -15.54 13.00 -12.13
CA PRO A 61 -16.33 12.14 -13.03
C PRO A 61 -15.77 11.97 -14.44
N LEU A 62 -15.14 13.00 -15.00
CA LEU A 62 -14.52 12.97 -16.32
C LEU A 62 -13.15 12.26 -16.34
N VAL A 63 -12.37 12.38 -15.26
CA VAL A 63 -11.06 11.73 -15.18
C VAL A 63 -11.21 10.23 -14.93
N ASP A 64 -12.21 9.81 -14.16
CA ASP A 64 -12.56 8.39 -13.98
C ASP A 64 -12.83 7.73 -15.35
N GLN A 65 -13.57 8.42 -16.22
CA GLN A 65 -13.86 7.95 -17.58
C GLN A 65 -12.59 7.84 -18.45
N ILE A 66 -11.68 8.82 -18.37
CA ILE A 66 -10.41 8.77 -19.12
C ILE A 66 -9.53 7.60 -18.63
N CYS A 67 -9.47 7.35 -17.32
CA CYS A 67 -8.78 6.19 -16.75
C CYS A 67 -9.38 4.87 -17.23
N ASP A 68 -10.71 4.78 -17.27
CA ASP A 68 -11.41 3.60 -17.76
C ASP A 68 -11.15 3.38 -19.28
N VAL A 69 -11.10 4.45 -20.09
CA VAL A 69 -10.72 4.38 -21.52
C VAL A 69 -9.28 3.88 -21.68
N ARG A 70 -8.33 4.46 -20.93
CA ARG A 70 -6.91 4.03 -20.94
C ARG A 70 -6.78 2.54 -20.67
N ASP A 71 -7.48 2.04 -19.65
CA ASP A 71 -7.41 0.64 -19.26
C ASP A 71 -8.00 -0.28 -20.36
N VAL A 72 -9.10 0.12 -21.02
CA VAL A 72 -9.66 -0.62 -22.16
C VAL A 72 -8.70 -0.61 -23.35
N VAL A 73 -8.07 0.52 -23.68
CA VAL A 73 -7.08 0.63 -24.76
C VAL A 73 -5.88 -0.31 -24.51
N ALA A 74 -5.38 -0.36 -23.27
CA ALA A 74 -4.29 -1.27 -22.90
C ALA A 74 -4.66 -2.75 -23.12
N ASN A 75 -5.86 -3.17 -22.72
CA ASN A 75 -6.34 -4.52 -22.99
C ASN A 75 -6.52 -4.79 -24.49
N CYS A 76 -7.08 -3.83 -25.24
CA CYS A 76 -7.28 -3.95 -26.68
C CYS A 76 -5.95 -4.12 -27.43
N ASN A 77 -4.91 -3.39 -27.04
CA ASN A 77 -3.59 -3.51 -27.65
C ASN A 77 -3.01 -4.92 -27.46
N LYS A 78 -3.16 -5.53 -26.27
CA LYS A 78 -2.73 -6.92 -26.05
C LYS A 78 -3.58 -7.94 -26.81
N ILE A 79 -4.88 -7.71 -26.92
CA ILE A 79 -5.78 -8.58 -27.71
C ILE A 79 -5.46 -8.49 -29.21
N ASN A 80 -5.06 -7.32 -29.70
CA ASN A 80 -4.64 -7.16 -31.09
C ASN A 80 -3.30 -7.86 -31.39
N GLN A 81 -2.46 -8.12 -30.37
CA GLN A 81 -1.25 -8.93 -30.51
C GLN A 81 -1.58 -10.43 -30.54
N ASP A 82 -2.49 -10.88 -29.69
CA ASP A 82 -2.97 -12.27 -29.65
C ASP A 82 -4.44 -12.32 -29.21
N SER A 83 -5.35 -12.44 -30.18
CA SER A 83 -6.79 -12.49 -29.92
C SER A 83 -7.27 -13.86 -29.43
N SER A 84 -6.42 -14.89 -29.47
CA SER A 84 -6.73 -16.21 -28.92
C SER A 84 -6.50 -16.29 -27.40
N ASN A 85 -5.76 -15.32 -26.84
CA ASN A 85 -5.39 -15.31 -25.44
C ASN A 85 -6.57 -14.97 -24.51
N LYS A 86 -7.17 -16.02 -23.94
CA LYS A 86 -8.29 -15.90 -22.98
C LYS A 86 -7.94 -15.11 -21.72
N VAL A 87 -6.68 -15.07 -21.29
CA VAL A 87 -6.26 -14.31 -20.10
C VAL A 87 -6.40 -12.80 -20.36
N THR A 88 -6.06 -12.36 -21.57
CA THR A 88 -6.22 -10.96 -21.98
C THR A 88 -7.71 -10.59 -22.10
N TRP A 89 -8.54 -11.50 -22.61
CA TRP A 89 -10.00 -11.33 -22.60
C TRP A 89 -10.59 -11.26 -21.20
N LEU A 90 -10.07 -12.05 -20.26
CA LEU A 90 -10.47 -11.98 -18.84
C LEU A 90 -10.08 -10.63 -18.21
N ALA A 91 -8.90 -10.10 -18.53
CA ALA A 91 -8.45 -8.79 -18.07
C ALA A 91 -9.31 -7.65 -18.63
N LEU A 92 -9.72 -7.75 -19.90
CA LEU A 92 -10.71 -6.85 -20.50
C LEU A 92 -12.07 -6.99 -19.78
N GLY A 93 -12.54 -8.21 -19.56
CA GLY A 93 -13.77 -8.48 -18.83
C GLY A 93 -13.80 -7.84 -17.44
N LEU A 94 -12.73 -7.98 -16.65
CA LEU A 94 -12.59 -7.32 -15.34
C LEU A 94 -12.65 -5.79 -15.43
N THR A 95 -12.09 -5.21 -16.51
CA THR A 95 -12.15 -3.77 -16.75
C THR A 95 -13.59 -3.33 -17.06
N LEU A 96 -14.27 -4.04 -17.96
CA LEU A 96 -15.63 -3.72 -18.39
C LEU A 96 -16.66 -3.87 -17.26
N ILE A 97 -16.55 -4.90 -16.41
CA ILE A 97 -17.48 -5.03 -15.27
C ILE A 97 -17.32 -3.93 -14.23
N GLY A 98 -16.15 -3.25 -14.16
CA GLY A 98 -15.94 -2.08 -13.30
C GLY A 98 -16.79 -0.87 -13.70
N LEU A 99 -17.32 -0.87 -14.92
CA LEU A 99 -18.21 0.16 -15.48
C LEU A 99 -19.68 -0.12 -15.20
N ILE A 100 -20.03 -1.39 -14.93
CA ILE A 100 -21.40 -1.77 -14.63
C ILE A 100 -21.82 -1.08 -13.33
N PRO A 101 -22.93 -0.32 -13.33
CA PRO A 101 -23.38 0.39 -12.13
C PRO A 101 -23.59 -0.57 -10.94
N LEU A 102 -22.79 -0.35 -9.91
CA LEU A 102 -22.89 -0.98 -8.60
C LEU A 102 -23.76 -0.11 -7.67
N LEU A 103 -24.40 -0.69 -6.66
CA LEU A 103 -25.12 0.09 -5.65
C LEU A 103 -24.12 0.94 -4.86
N GLY A 104 -24.18 2.25 -5.03
CA GLY A 104 -23.37 3.22 -4.28
C GLY A 104 -21.95 3.43 -4.82
N SER A 105 -21.54 4.71 -4.87
CA SER A 105 -20.18 5.12 -5.27
C SER A 105 -19.10 4.51 -4.38
N LEU A 106 -19.39 4.34 -3.09
CA LEU A 106 -18.52 3.68 -2.11
C LEU A 106 -18.13 2.26 -2.53
N PHE A 107 -19.12 1.40 -2.80
CA PHE A 107 -18.86 0.00 -3.15
C PHE A 107 -18.25 -0.12 -4.54
N LYS A 108 -18.60 0.78 -5.48
CA LYS A 108 -17.92 0.88 -6.78
C LYS A 108 -16.42 1.16 -6.59
N GLY A 109 -16.06 2.13 -5.75
CA GLY A 109 -14.66 2.44 -5.42
C GLY A 109 -13.93 1.25 -4.81
N CYS A 110 -14.55 0.56 -3.84
CA CYS A 110 -13.98 -0.63 -3.21
C CYS A 110 -13.76 -1.78 -4.21
N ALA A 111 -14.74 -2.03 -5.11
CA ALA A 111 -14.62 -3.05 -6.15
C ALA A 111 -13.49 -2.72 -7.16
N LYS A 112 -13.34 -1.44 -7.55
CA LYS A 112 -12.24 -0.99 -8.43
C LYS A 112 -10.87 -1.31 -7.80
N VAL A 113 -10.69 -1.09 -6.49
CA VAL A 113 -9.45 -1.46 -5.79
C VAL A 113 -9.17 -2.96 -5.92
N LEU A 114 -10.17 -3.81 -5.65
CA LEU A 114 -10.04 -5.27 -5.75
C LEU A 114 -9.65 -5.73 -7.16
N PHE A 115 -10.29 -5.17 -8.20
CA PHE A 115 -10.05 -5.59 -9.58
C PHE A 115 -8.71 -5.09 -10.13
N SER A 116 -8.24 -3.92 -9.70
CA SER A 116 -7.04 -3.27 -10.26
C SER A 116 -5.77 -4.11 -10.14
N TYR A 117 -5.54 -4.74 -8.99
CA TYR A 117 -4.36 -5.58 -8.74
C TYR A 117 -4.42 -6.88 -9.55
N VAL A 118 -5.59 -7.50 -9.59
CA VAL A 118 -5.82 -8.75 -10.33
C VAL A 118 -5.61 -8.50 -11.83
N ARG A 119 -6.19 -7.43 -12.36
CA ARG A 119 -6.00 -7.02 -13.76
C ARG A 119 -4.53 -6.80 -14.10
N ARG A 120 -3.77 -6.11 -13.24
CA ARG A 120 -2.32 -5.92 -13.43
C ARG A 120 -1.57 -7.26 -13.46
N GLY A 121 -1.93 -8.19 -12.58
CA GLY A 121 -1.36 -9.54 -12.58
C GLY A 121 -1.63 -10.33 -13.86
N LEU A 122 -2.87 -10.25 -14.38
CA LEU A 122 -3.25 -10.87 -15.67
C LEU A 122 -2.44 -10.27 -16.82
N LEU A 123 -2.35 -8.94 -16.90
CA LEU A 123 -1.62 -8.26 -17.97
C LEU A 123 -0.11 -8.52 -17.91
N LYS A 124 0.48 -8.75 -16.74
CA LYS A 124 1.90 -9.12 -16.61
C LYS A 124 2.21 -10.58 -16.96
N GLY A 125 1.22 -11.36 -17.40
CA GLY A 125 1.43 -12.75 -17.82
C GLY A 125 1.68 -13.73 -16.67
N VAL A 126 1.40 -13.33 -15.42
CA VAL A 126 1.56 -14.21 -14.24
C VAL A 126 0.54 -15.35 -14.27
N VAL A 127 -0.65 -15.06 -14.79
CA VAL A 127 -1.68 -16.07 -15.05
C VAL A 127 -1.52 -16.55 -16.49
N LYS A 128 -1.31 -17.85 -16.67
CA LYS A 128 -1.01 -18.45 -17.98
C LYS A 128 -2.25 -18.99 -18.72
N SER A 129 -3.33 -19.26 -17.99
CA SER A 129 -4.54 -19.89 -18.53
C SER A 129 -5.78 -19.48 -17.75
N VAL A 130 -6.93 -19.56 -18.41
CA VAL A 130 -8.27 -19.40 -17.81
C VAL A 130 -8.87 -20.79 -17.63
N ASP A 131 -8.49 -21.45 -16.53
CA ASP A 131 -8.92 -22.81 -16.18
C ASP A 131 -9.34 -22.91 -14.70
N SER A 132 -9.50 -24.13 -14.17
CA SER A 132 -9.88 -24.38 -12.77
C SER A 132 -8.90 -23.79 -11.73
N ASN A 133 -7.66 -23.49 -12.12
CA ASN A 133 -6.63 -22.89 -11.28
C ASN A 133 -6.64 -21.35 -11.31
N LEU A 134 -7.54 -20.72 -12.09
CA LEU A 134 -7.61 -19.26 -12.19
C LEU A 134 -7.65 -18.57 -10.82
N TRP A 135 -8.48 -19.09 -9.90
CA TRP A 135 -8.56 -18.56 -8.54
C TRP A 135 -7.21 -18.65 -7.81
N LYS A 136 -6.55 -19.80 -7.86
CA LYS A 136 -5.25 -20.02 -7.21
C LYS A 136 -4.19 -19.08 -7.78
N ALA A 137 -4.15 -18.93 -9.11
CA ALA A 137 -3.21 -18.05 -9.78
C ALA A 137 -3.46 -16.56 -9.47
N THR A 138 -4.71 -16.17 -9.24
CA THR A 138 -5.07 -14.78 -8.90
C THR A 138 -5.07 -14.51 -7.38
N THR A 139 -5.02 -15.53 -6.53
CA THR A 139 -5.07 -15.42 -5.07
C THR A 139 -4.04 -14.42 -4.51
N PRO A 140 -2.75 -14.43 -4.90
CA PRO A 140 -1.79 -13.45 -4.38
C PRO A 140 -2.19 -11.99 -4.67
N PHE A 141 -2.79 -11.75 -5.84
CA PHE A 141 -3.28 -10.42 -6.22
C PHE A 141 -4.57 -10.06 -5.48
N VAL A 142 -5.45 -11.04 -5.25
CA VAL A 142 -6.66 -10.86 -4.43
C VAL A 142 -6.28 -10.48 -3.01
N GLU A 143 -5.36 -11.20 -2.36
CA GLU A 143 -4.92 -10.89 -0.99
C GLU A 143 -4.22 -9.52 -0.93
N ALA A 144 -3.37 -9.18 -1.90
CA ALA A 144 -2.77 -7.85 -1.99
C ALA A 144 -3.83 -6.75 -2.16
N SER A 145 -4.87 -7.02 -2.94
CA SER A 145 -5.97 -6.09 -3.17
C SER A 145 -6.86 -5.93 -1.93
N ILE A 146 -7.07 -6.98 -1.14
CA ILE A 146 -7.77 -6.93 0.14
C ILE A 146 -6.94 -6.10 1.13
N ALA A 147 -5.63 -6.33 1.22
CA ALA A 147 -4.76 -5.49 2.05
C ALA A 147 -4.88 -4.00 1.68
N LYS A 148 -4.96 -3.67 0.38
CA LYS A 148 -5.16 -2.30 -0.07
C LYS A 148 -6.57 -1.78 0.20
N LEU A 149 -7.60 -2.63 0.06
CA LEU A 149 -8.97 -2.32 0.44
C LEU A 149 -9.05 -1.96 1.93
N ASN A 150 -8.33 -2.66 2.80
CA ASN A 150 -8.32 -2.37 4.24
C ASN A 150 -7.78 -0.97 4.52
N VAL A 151 -6.71 -0.56 3.82
CA VAL A 151 -6.19 0.82 3.87
C VAL A 151 -7.24 1.83 3.37
N HIS A 152 -7.95 1.50 2.29
CA HIS A 152 -8.99 2.37 1.74
C HIS A 152 -10.20 2.52 2.68
N LEU A 153 -10.69 1.42 3.25
CA LEU A 153 -11.76 1.38 4.24
C LEU A 153 -11.38 2.12 5.53
N ALA A 154 -10.09 2.15 5.87
CA ALA A 154 -9.58 2.89 7.01
C ALA A 154 -9.47 4.42 6.77
N SER A 155 -9.60 4.89 5.52
CA SER A 155 -9.49 6.31 5.21
C SER A 155 -10.61 7.14 5.86
N PRO A 156 -10.35 8.38 6.32
CA PRO A 156 -11.35 9.21 6.98
C PRO A 156 -12.61 9.44 6.14
N ALA A 157 -12.45 9.65 4.84
CA ALA A 157 -13.56 9.87 3.91
C ALA A 157 -14.48 8.63 3.82
N VAL A 158 -13.89 7.44 3.69
CA VAL A 158 -14.65 6.19 3.61
C VAL A 158 -15.30 5.87 4.95
N ARG A 159 -14.60 6.04 6.08
CA ARG A 159 -15.19 5.85 7.42
C ARG A 159 -16.37 6.76 7.68
N LYS A 160 -16.29 8.05 7.30
CA LYS A 160 -17.41 8.99 7.41
C LYS A 160 -18.60 8.53 6.58
N THR A 161 -18.35 8.03 5.36
CA THR A 161 -19.39 7.53 4.46
C THR A 161 -20.05 6.26 5.01
N LEU A 162 -19.27 5.31 5.54
CA LEU A 162 -19.78 4.10 6.18
C LEU A 162 -20.66 4.43 7.39
N ALA A 163 -20.20 5.34 8.26
CA ALA A 163 -20.97 5.77 9.42
C ALA A 163 -22.27 6.49 9.03
N LEU A 164 -22.21 7.38 8.04
CA LEU A 164 -23.39 8.09 7.52
C LEU A 164 -24.46 7.12 7.01
N HIS A 165 -24.04 6.06 6.31
CA HIS A 165 -24.94 5.05 5.76
C HIS A 165 -25.26 3.91 6.73
N LYS A 166 -24.80 3.96 7.98
CA LYS A 166 -24.98 2.91 9.00
C LYS A 166 -24.53 1.53 8.50
N ILE A 167 -23.41 1.50 7.77
CA ILE A 167 -22.79 0.26 7.29
C ILE A 167 -21.80 -0.19 8.34
N ASP A 168 -22.20 -1.18 9.14
CA ASP A 168 -21.36 -1.70 10.21
C ASP A 168 -20.31 -2.69 9.65
N ASN A 169 -20.71 -3.55 8.71
CA ASN A 169 -19.83 -4.54 8.08
C ASN A 169 -19.61 -4.26 6.59
N ALA A 170 -18.57 -3.48 6.30
CA ALA A 170 -18.21 -3.11 4.93
C ALA A 170 -17.92 -4.34 4.03
N TYR A 171 -17.29 -5.39 4.57
CA TYR A 171 -16.97 -6.60 3.77
C TYR A 171 -18.21 -7.39 3.39
N LYS A 172 -19.19 -7.52 4.31
CA LYS A 172 -20.44 -8.22 4.04
C LYS A 172 -21.25 -7.51 2.96
N GLU A 173 -21.38 -6.19 3.07
CA GLU A 173 -22.08 -5.40 2.06
C GLU A 173 -21.31 -5.39 0.72
N LEU A 174 -19.97 -5.37 0.75
CA LEU A 174 -19.17 -5.49 -0.47
C LEU A 174 -19.32 -6.87 -1.10
N ALA A 175 -19.32 -7.97 -0.33
CA ALA A 175 -19.54 -9.32 -0.84
C ALA A 175 -20.92 -9.45 -1.51
N LYS A 176 -21.96 -8.86 -0.90
CA LYS A 176 -23.29 -8.74 -1.48
C LYS A 176 -23.26 -7.94 -2.79
N ALA A 177 -22.58 -6.80 -2.82
CA ALA A 177 -22.44 -5.98 -4.02
C ALA A 177 -21.69 -6.73 -5.15
N ILE A 178 -20.63 -7.49 -4.83
CA ILE A 178 -19.92 -8.34 -5.79
C ILE A 178 -20.81 -9.45 -6.34
N ARG A 179 -21.68 -10.06 -5.51
CA ARG A 179 -22.67 -11.04 -5.99
C ARG A 179 -23.74 -10.43 -6.87
N GLN A 180 -24.19 -9.21 -6.56
CA GLN A 180 -25.11 -8.47 -7.41
C GLN A 180 -24.45 -8.14 -8.76
N LEU A 181 -23.18 -7.71 -8.74
CA LEU A 181 -22.40 -7.49 -9.96
C LEU A 181 -22.33 -8.78 -10.78
N LYS A 182 -21.95 -9.90 -10.15
CA LYS A 182 -21.91 -11.22 -10.77
C LYS A 182 -23.23 -11.55 -11.49
N GLY A 183 -24.36 -11.28 -10.86
CA GLY A 183 -25.69 -11.49 -11.46
C GLY A 183 -25.98 -10.61 -12.69
N LYS A 184 -25.30 -9.47 -12.82
CA LYS A 184 -25.37 -8.58 -14.00
C LYS A 184 -24.32 -8.91 -15.07
N VAL A 185 -23.27 -9.66 -14.73
CA VAL A 185 -22.23 -10.04 -15.68
C VAL A 185 -22.80 -10.98 -16.73
N SER A 186 -22.84 -10.49 -17.97
CA SER A 186 -23.17 -11.24 -19.17
C SER A 186 -22.37 -10.67 -20.33
N THR A 187 -22.19 -11.43 -21.41
CA THR A 187 -21.56 -10.92 -22.64
C THR A 187 -22.24 -9.65 -23.12
N THR A 188 -23.57 -9.63 -23.17
CA THR A 188 -24.34 -8.45 -23.59
C THR A 188 -24.06 -7.23 -22.72
N ALA A 189 -24.02 -7.40 -21.39
CA ALA A 189 -23.71 -6.30 -20.46
C ALA A 189 -22.27 -5.78 -20.64
N MET A 190 -21.30 -6.67 -20.83
CA MET A 190 -19.91 -6.29 -21.07
C MET A 190 -19.74 -5.61 -22.43
N LEU A 191 -20.41 -6.08 -23.48
CA LEU A 191 -20.41 -5.41 -24.80
C LEU A 191 -21.01 -4.01 -24.71
N LYS A 192 -22.11 -3.84 -23.99
CA LYS A 192 -22.71 -2.52 -23.74
C LYS A 192 -21.76 -1.59 -22.99
N ALA A 193 -21.06 -2.09 -21.98
CA ALA A 193 -20.03 -1.33 -21.26
C ALA A 193 -18.86 -0.95 -22.18
N PHE A 194 -18.50 -1.83 -23.12
CA PHE A 194 -17.45 -1.57 -24.11
C PHE A 194 -17.90 -0.47 -25.10
N ASP A 195 -19.16 -0.51 -25.55
CA ASP A 195 -19.73 0.52 -26.42
C ASP A 195 -19.74 1.90 -25.75
N GLN A 196 -20.01 1.97 -24.45
CA GLN A 196 -19.92 3.21 -23.68
C GLN A 196 -18.51 3.79 -23.69
N ILE A 197 -17.48 2.96 -23.53
CA ILE A 197 -16.08 3.41 -23.59
C ILE A 197 -15.69 3.84 -25.00
N ILE A 198 -16.17 3.15 -26.03
CA ILE A 198 -15.91 3.55 -27.41
C ILE A 198 -16.54 4.91 -27.70
N ALA A 199 -17.75 5.19 -27.20
CA ALA A 199 -18.37 6.50 -27.32
C ALA A 199 -17.52 7.60 -26.65
N VAL A 200 -17.06 7.36 -25.41
CA VAL A 200 -16.15 8.30 -24.73
C VAL A 200 -14.86 8.50 -25.53
N LEU A 201 -14.24 7.43 -26.03
CA LEU A 201 -13.03 7.53 -26.85
C LEU A 201 -13.29 8.29 -28.17
N GLN A 202 -14.46 8.16 -28.77
CA GLN A 202 -14.86 8.94 -29.95
C GLN A 202 -14.98 10.42 -29.63
N ASP A 203 -15.56 10.78 -28.49
CA ASP A 203 -15.65 12.16 -28.04
C ASP A 203 -14.27 12.75 -27.77
N LEU A 204 -13.38 11.98 -27.11
CA LEU A 204 -11.98 12.38 -26.89
C LEU A 204 -11.22 12.55 -28.22
N ALA A 205 -11.41 11.65 -29.17
CA ALA A 205 -10.81 11.77 -30.51
C ALA A 205 -11.35 13.01 -31.26
N GLY A 206 -12.64 13.34 -31.09
CA GLY A 206 -13.24 14.56 -31.64
C GLY A 206 -12.65 15.84 -31.04
N LEU A 207 -12.28 15.84 -29.75
CA LEU A 207 -11.53 16.94 -29.14
C LEU A 207 -10.13 17.07 -29.73
N MET A 208 -9.43 15.95 -29.93
CA MET A 208 -8.11 15.93 -30.57
C MET A 208 -8.18 16.36 -32.03
N ASP A 209 -9.27 16.09 -32.74
CA ASP A 209 -9.49 16.61 -34.08
C ASP A 209 -9.75 18.12 -34.09
N LYS A 210 -10.44 18.66 -33.09
CA LYS A 210 -10.68 20.10 -33.02
C LYS A 210 -9.45 20.90 -32.58
N TRP A 211 -8.66 20.36 -31.66
CA TRP A 211 -7.67 21.15 -30.91
C TRP A 211 -6.26 20.56 -30.89
N GLY A 212 -6.07 19.32 -31.33
CA GLY A 212 -4.78 18.65 -31.35
C GLY A 212 -3.99 18.88 -32.66
N SER A 213 -2.68 18.64 -32.58
CA SER A 213 -1.80 18.62 -33.76
C SER A 213 -2.18 17.51 -34.75
N ALA A 214 -1.77 17.64 -36.02
CA ALA A 214 -2.02 16.60 -37.04
C ALA A 214 -1.50 15.20 -36.63
N ALA A 215 -0.40 15.17 -35.86
CA ALA A 215 0.13 13.93 -35.30
C ALA A 215 -0.81 13.32 -34.24
N LEU A 216 -1.38 14.14 -33.34
CA LEU A 216 -2.34 13.68 -32.34
C LEU A 216 -3.62 13.14 -32.98
N LYS A 217 -4.15 13.85 -33.98
CA LYS A 217 -5.33 13.41 -34.75
C LYS A 217 -5.14 12.02 -35.34
N THR A 218 -4.01 11.82 -36.00
CA THR A 218 -3.65 10.54 -36.64
C THR A 218 -3.58 9.42 -35.60
N LYS A 219 -2.90 9.67 -34.47
CA LYS A 219 -2.74 8.67 -33.42
C LYS A 219 -4.07 8.34 -32.72
N ALA A 220 -4.93 9.34 -32.47
CA ALA A 220 -6.26 9.16 -31.89
C ALA A 220 -7.15 8.31 -32.81
N GLY A 221 -7.13 8.58 -34.12
CA GLY A 221 -7.83 7.78 -35.12
C GLY A 221 -7.36 6.33 -35.16
N GLN A 222 -6.04 6.11 -35.14
CA GLN A 222 -5.45 4.76 -35.09
C GLN A 222 -5.84 4.00 -33.81
N MET A 223 -5.82 4.66 -32.65
CA MET A 223 -6.25 4.08 -31.38
C MET A 223 -7.73 3.68 -31.43
N LEU A 224 -8.60 4.55 -31.94
CA LEU A 224 -10.02 4.25 -32.09
C LEU A 224 -10.27 3.05 -33.01
N LEU A 225 -9.55 2.97 -34.14
CA LEU A 225 -9.63 1.81 -35.05
C LEU A 225 -9.14 0.52 -34.38
N SER A 226 -8.04 0.59 -33.63
CA SER A 226 -7.49 -0.54 -32.84
C SER A 226 -8.52 -1.09 -31.86
N VAL A 227 -9.21 -0.21 -31.14
CA VAL A 227 -10.26 -0.58 -30.17
C VAL A 227 -11.49 -1.14 -30.87
N LYS A 228 -11.94 -0.54 -31.98
CA LYS A 228 -13.08 -1.03 -32.76
C LYS A 228 -12.85 -2.44 -33.31
N ARG A 229 -11.65 -2.73 -33.81
CA ARG A 229 -11.28 -4.09 -34.25
C ARG A 229 -11.45 -5.13 -33.15
N VAL A 230 -11.04 -4.81 -31.92
CA VAL A 230 -11.23 -5.69 -30.76
C VAL A 230 -12.71 -5.83 -30.43
N ARG A 231 -13.48 -4.75 -30.54
CA ARG A 231 -14.93 -4.75 -30.30
C ARG A 231 -15.69 -5.65 -31.28
N ASP A 232 -15.25 -5.76 -32.53
CA ASP A 232 -15.87 -6.61 -33.55
C ASP A 232 -15.77 -8.10 -33.20
N GLN A 233 -14.66 -8.53 -32.61
CA GLN A 233 -14.44 -9.90 -32.14
C GLN A 233 -14.80 -10.12 -30.66
N ALA A 234 -15.20 -9.06 -29.94
CA ALA A 234 -15.39 -9.10 -28.49
C ALA A 234 -16.50 -10.04 -28.05
N LYS A 235 -17.51 -10.30 -28.88
CA LYS A 235 -18.58 -11.24 -28.53
C LYS A 235 -18.02 -12.62 -28.19
N ALA A 236 -17.24 -13.22 -29.09
CA ALA A 236 -16.67 -14.55 -28.88
C ALA A 236 -15.66 -14.58 -27.72
N GLY A 237 -14.79 -13.56 -27.65
CA GLY A 237 -13.81 -13.43 -26.58
C GLY A 237 -14.46 -13.34 -25.18
N LEU A 238 -15.45 -12.46 -25.03
CA LEU A 238 -16.18 -12.25 -23.78
C LEU A 238 -17.11 -13.42 -23.44
N ASP A 239 -17.77 -14.05 -24.42
CA ASP A 239 -18.55 -15.27 -24.22
C ASP A 239 -17.67 -16.35 -23.56
N SER A 240 -16.43 -16.52 -24.04
CA SER A 240 -15.52 -17.56 -23.56
C SER A 240 -15.05 -17.37 -22.11
N ILE A 241 -15.09 -16.14 -21.57
CA ILE A 241 -14.65 -15.81 -20.20
C ILE A 241 -15.80 -15.49 -19.25
N THR A 242 -17.04 -15.39 -19.74
CA THR A 242 -18.18 -14.95 -18.92
C THR A 242 -18.39 -15.85 -17.71
N LYS A 243 -18.44 -17.17 -17.93
CA LYS A 243 -18.60 -18.13 -16.84
C LYS A 243 -17.39 -18.16 -15.88
N PRO A 244 -16.14 -18.26 -16.37
CA PRO A 244 -14.96 -18.11 -15.52
C PRO A 244 -14.94 -16.83 -14.67
N LEU A 245 -15.35 -15.70 -15.24
CA LEU A 245 -15.41 -14.41 -14.53
C LEU A 245 -16.50 -14.42 -13.45
N GLN A 246 -17.68 -14.97 -13.74
CA GLN A 246 -18.74 -15.11 -12.74
C GLN A 246 -18.31 -16.00 -11.57
N ASP A 247 -17.67 -17.13 -11.86
CA ASP A 247 -17.17 -18.06 -10.84
C ASP A 247 -16.05 -17.44 -10.02
N TRP A 248 -15.19 -16.64 -10.65
CA TRP A 248 -14.16 -15.87 -9.96
C TRP A 248 -14.77 -14.82 -9.02
N LEU A 249 -15.78 -14.07 -9.46
CA LEU A 249 -16.50 -13.10 -8.63
C LEU A 249 -17.21 -13.78 -7.44
N GLU A 250 -17.77 -14.97 -7.63
CA GLU A 250 -18.36 -15.75 -6.52
C GLU A 250 -17.30 -16.13 -5.49
N ARG A 251 -16.10 -16.57 -5.93
CA ARG A 251 -15.01 -16.89 -5.02
C ARG A 251 -14.48 -15.66 -4.29
N LEU A 252 -14.40 -14.51 -4.98
CA LEU A 252 -14.06 -13.23 -4.37
C LEU A 252 -15.08 -12.85 -3.30
N ALA A 253 -16.38 -12.94 -3.60
CA ALA A 253 -17.44 -12.66 -2.63
C ALA A 253 -17.37 -13.58 -1.41
N ARG A 254 -17.11 -14.88 -1.60
CA ARG A 254 -16.90 -15.82 -0.49
C ARG A 254 -15.68 -15.47 0.35
N ARG A 255 -14.57 -15.07 -0.28
CA ARG A 255 -13.37 -14.61 0.44
C ARG A 255 -13.65 -13.35 1.26
N LEU A 256 -14.47 -12.43 0.74
CA LEU A 256 -14.95 -11.26 1.47
C LEU A 256 -15.91 -11.62 2.61
N ASP A 257 -16.76 -12.65 2.45
CA ASP A 257 -17.58 -13.14 3.56
C ASP A 257 -16.73 -13.73 4.69
N VAL A 258 -15.64 -14.45 4.35
CA VAL A 258 -14.68 -14.92 5.36
C VAL A 258 -14.11 -13.72 6.12
N GLU A 259 -13.72 -12.66 5.41
CA GLU A 259 -13.23 -11.43 6.03
C GLU A 259 -14.32 -10.77 6.92
N ALA A 260 -15.56 -10.74 6.43
CA ALA A 260 -16.71 -10.17 7.13
C ALA A 260 -17.05 -10.92 8.42
N ASP A 261 -17.04 -12.25 8.37
CA ASP A 261 -17.28 -13.15 9.50
C ASP A 261 -16.13 -13.07 10.49
N MET A 262 -14.88 -12.92 10.03
CA MET A 262 -13.71 -12.70 10.88
C MET A 262 -13.81 -11.40 11.67
N VAL A 263 -14.36 -10.33 11.08
CA VAL A 263 -14.55 -9.05 11.78
C VAL A 263 -15.62 -9.12 12.89
N TYR A 264 -16.62 -10.02 12.81
CA TYR A 264 -17.78 -10.05 13.73
C TYR A 264 -17.89 -11.28 14.63
N ARG A 265 -17.28 -12.40 14.27
CA ARG A 265 -17.14 -13.52 15.20
C ARG A 265 -16.05 -13.16 16.20
N GLY A 266 -16.42 -13.06 17.48
CA GLY A 266 -15.53 -13.47 18.55
C GLY A 266 -15.17 -14.93 18.31
N SER A 267 -14.16 -15.18 17.47
CA SER A 267 -13.74 -16.51 17.05
C SER A 267 -12.84 -17.12 18.12
N PRO A 268 -13.25 -18.20 18.80
CA PRO A 268 -12.46 -18.79 19.86
C PRO A 268 -11.19 -19.49 19.36
N LYS A 269 -11.05 -19.80 18.06
CA LYS A 269 -9.91 -20.53 17.51
C LYS A 269 -9.73 -20.30 16.01
N THR A 270 -9.27 -19.11 15.60
CA THR A 270 -8.50 -18.87 14.36
C THR A 270 -8.25 -17.37 14.18
N PHE A 271 -7.00 -16.97 14.37
CA PHE A 271 -6.32 -15.74 13.90
C PHE A 271 -7.18 -14.59 13.34
N ASN A 272 -7.76 -13.81 14.24
CA ASN A 272 -8.13 -12.43 13.90
C ASN A 272 -6.91 -11.54 14.16
N LEU A 273 -6.17 -11.28 13.08
CA LEU A 273 -5.48 -10.00 12.93
C LEU A 273 -6.60 -8.94 12.85
N HIS A 274 -7.05 -8.37 13.97
CA HIS A 274 -7.21 -6.92 13.95
C HIS A 274 -5.83 -6.45 13.56
N PRO A 275 -5.58 -5.99 12.32
CA PRO A 275 -4.21 -5.78 11.96
C PRO A 275 -3.77 -4.66 12.89
N LEU A 276 -2.73 -4.97 13.67
CA LEU A 276 -1.87 -4.00 14.31
C LEU A 276 -1.21 -3.22 13.16
N VAL A 277 -2.03 -2.49 12.41
CA VAL A 277 -1.65 -1.64 11.31
C VAL A 277 -0.96 -0.50 11.99
N ARG A 278 0.34 -0.42 11.76
CA ARG A 278 1.11 0.76 12.12
C ARG A 278 0.37 1.97 11.57
N PRO A 279 0.03 2.97 12.41
CA PRO A 279 -0.58 4.19 11.90
C PRO A 279 0.35 4.80 10.85
N THR A 280 -0.21 5.56 9.90
CA THR A 280 0.65 6.42 9.08
C THR A 280 1.22 7.54 9.94
N ASN A 281 2.30 8.16 9.47
CA ASN A 281 2.92 9.29 10.17
C ASN A 281 1.90 10.41 10.42
N GLU A 282 1.03 10.70 9.44
CA GLU A 282 0.01 11.73 9.53
C GLU A 282 -1.08 11.38 10.54
N ALA A 283 -1.50 10.10 10.57
CA ALA A 283 -2.52 9.62 11.49
C ALA A 283 -2.00 9.63 12.95
N GLU A 284 -0.75 9.26 13.18
CA GLU A 284 -0.13 9.32 14.50
C GLU A 284 0.06 10.77 14.95
N LEU A 285 0.52 11.65 14.06
CA LEU A 285 0.65 13.08 14.36
C LEU A 285 -0.69 13.74 14.69
N ALA A 286 -1.74 13.41 13.93
CA ALA A 286 -3.11 13.88 14.21
C ALA A 286 -3.63 13.36 15.57
N ALA A 287 -3.30 12.11 15.94
CA ALA A 287 -3.65 11.56 17.24
C ALA A 287 -2.94 12.32 18.38
N PHE A 288 -1.63 12.60 18.24
CA PHE A 288 -0.87 13.36 19.25
C PHE A 288 -1.38 14.79 19.43
N ARG A 289 -1.82 15.44 18.35
CA ARG A 289 -2.44 16.77 18.40
C ARG A 289 -3.78 16.75 19.14
N LYS A 290 -4.54 15.65 19.06
CA LYS A 290 -5.79 15.49 19.79
C LYS A 290 -5.55 15.19 21.27
N GLU A 291 -4.67 14.25 21.55
CA GLU A 291 -4.30 13.83 22.89
C GLU A 291 -2.84 13.38 22.90
N LYS A 292 -1.97 14.18 23.52
CA LYS A 292 -0.53 13.87 23.57
C LYS A 292 -0.28 12.77 24.60
N PRO A 293 0.26 11.60 24.21
CA PRO A 293 0.63 10.56 25.16
C PRO A 293 1.70 11.03 26.16
N GLU A 294 1.78 10.39 27.31
CA GLU A 294 2.76 10.73 28.36
C GLU A 294 4.21 10.52 27.89
N TRP A 295 4.47 9.46 27.11
CA TRP A 295 5.79 9.11 26.58
C TRP A 295 6.27 10.02 25.42
N VAL A 296 5.45 11.00 25.00
CA VAL A 296 5.78 11.97 23.94
C VAL A 296 6.05 13.34 24.55
N SER A 297 7.15 13.97 24.15
CA SER A 297 7.55 15.30 24.60
C SER A 297 7.29 16.37 23.53
N LYS A 298 7.16 17.63 23.96
CA LYS A 298 7.22 18.79 23.05
C LYS A 298 8.68 19.07 22.64
N PRO A 299 8.92 19.70 21.48
CA PRO A 299 10.26 20.00 21.02
C PRO A 299 10.97 20.94 22.00
N THR A 300 12.25 20.67 22.27
CA THR A 300 13.11 21.51 23.10
C THR A 300 14.18 22.17 22.24
N LYS A 301 14.62 23.39 22.59
CA LYS A 301 15.68 24.10 21.85
C LYS A 301 17.02 23.36 21.86
N LYS A 302 17.28 22.57 22.91
CA LYS A 302 18.47 21.72 23.05
C LYS A 302 18.01 20.29 23.28
N LEU A 303 18.46 19.38 22.43
CA LEU A 303 18.22 17.95 22.61
C LEU A 303 19.18 17.43 23.68
N LYS A 304 18.68 16.63 24.62
CA LYS A 304 19.51 16.03 25.67
C LYS A 304 20.39 14.91 25.11
N PHE A 305 19.86 14.16 24.16
CA PHE A 305 20.51 13.02 23.52
C PHE A 305 20.53 13.26 22.01
N SER A 306 21.27 14.26 21.54
CA SER A 306 21.37 14.55 20.10
C SER A 306 21.89 13.34 19.31
N PRO A 307 21.35 13.05 18.11
CA PRO A 307 21.94 12.08 17.19
C PRO A 307 23.42 12.34 16.92
N LEU A 308 24.19 11.27 16.65
CA LEU A 308 25.54 11.39 16.14
C LEU A 308 25.54 12.09 14.77
N ASP A 309 26.46 13.03 14.58
CA ASP A 309 26.65 13.73 13.30
C ASP A 309 27.40 12.83 12.30
N ASP A 310 28.35 12.03 12.79
CA ASP A 310 29.20 11.15 12.00
C ASP A 310 29.07 9.67 12.41
N PRO A 311 29.09 8.73 11.45
CA PRO A 311 29.05 7.31 11.76
C PRO A 311 30.35 6.87 12.46
N PRO A 312 30.26 6.11 13.56
CA PRO A 312 31.44 5.58 14.22
C PRO A 312 32.08 4.50 13.34
N LYS A 313 33.41 4.41 13.35
CA LYS A 313 34.17 3.45 12.52
C LYS A 313 35.07 2.58 13.38
N LYS A 314 35.01 1.28 13.14
CA LYS A 314 35.96 0.31 13.68
C LYS A 314 36.06 -0.87 12.73
N GLU A 315 37.29 -1.28 12.45
CA GLU A 315 37.56 -2.42 11.58
C GLU A 315 36.89 -3.69 12.12
N ASN A 316 36.24 -4.45 11.23
CA ASN A 316 35.50 -5.67 11.53
C ASN A 316 34.25 -5.52 12.42
N TRP A 317 33.77 -4.30 12.65
CA TRP A 317 32.45 -4.02 13.22
C TRP A 317 31.46 -3.63 12.11
N PRO A 318 30.13 -3.79 12.33
CA PRO A 318 29.13 -3.39 11.35
C PRO A 318 29.30 -1.92 10.91
N ASP A 319 29.23 -1.66 9.61
CA ASP A 319 29.20 -0.30 9.09
C ASP A 319 27.80 0.29 9.31
N LEU A 320 27.69 1.35 10.12
CA LEU A 320 26.42 2.03 10.41
C LEU A 320 26.02 3.06 9.35
N ASN A 321 26.79 3.20 8.26
CA ASN A 321 26.41 4.01 7.11
C ASN A 321 27.05 3.49 5.80
N PRO A 322 26.77 2.25 5.39
CA PRO A 322 27.43 1.66 4.23
C PRO A 322 27.07 2.41 2.94
N THR A 323 27.98 2.32 1.97
CA THR A 323 27.72 2.75 0.60
C THR A 323 26.74 1.77 -0.03
N VAL A 324 25.64 2.29 -0.58
CA VAL A 324 24.57 1.49 -1.17
C VAL A 324 24.41 1.88 -2.63
N GLU A 325 24.31 0.88 -3.51
CA GLU A 325 24.07 1.10 -4.94
C GLU A 325 22.73 1.82 -5.18
N PRO A 326 22.62 2.64 -6.25
CA PRO A 326 21.36 3.27 -6.62
C PRO A 326 20.20 2.27 -6.73
N GLY A 327 19.10 2.55 -6.03
CA GLY A 327 17.90 1.70 -6.03
C GLY A 327 17.93 0.50 -5.07
N LYS A 328 19.04 0.23 -4.39
CA LYS A 328 19.13 -0.76 -3.31
C LYS A 328 18.89 -0.10 -1.95
N ARG A 329 18.54 -0.92 -0.95
CA ARG A 329 18.38 -0.49 0.45
C ARG A 329 19.27 -1.36 1.32
N HIS A 330 19.89 -0.76 2.32
CA HIS A 330 20.66 -1.47 3.33
C HIS A 330 20.07 -1.17 4.72
N PRO A 331 19.86 -2.19 5.58
CA PRO A 331 19.22 -1.99 6.88
C PRO A 331 20.02 -1.08 7.81
N LEU A 332 21.36 -1.07 7.68
CA LEU A 332 22.24 -0.20 8.45
C LEU A 332 22.49 1.19 7.82
N LYS A 333 21.86 1.53 6.69
CA LYS A 333 22.04 2.87 6.10
C LYS A 333 21.54 3.93 7.09
N GLU A 334 22.40 4.88 7.45
CA GLU A 334 22.12 5.95 8.42
C GLU A 334 21.75 5.47 9.84
N ALA A 335 22.06 4.21 10.20
CA ALA A 335 21.72 3.66 11.50
C ALA A 335 22.42 4.38 12.67
N TYR A 336 23.55 5.04 12.41
CA TYR A 336 24.28 5.85 13.41
C TYR A 336 23.42 7.00 13.97
N LEU A 337 22.46 7.53 13.20
CA LEU A 337 21.54 8.59 13.67
C LEU A 337 20.63 8.13 14.82
N THR A 338 20.51 6.82 15.03
CA THR A 338 19.75 6.28 16.16
C THR A 338 20.51 6.41 17.49
N PHE A 339 21.81 6.66 17.48
CA PHE A 339 22.65 6.78 18.68
C PHE A 339 22.94 8.22 19.06
N HIS A 340 22.96 8.48 20.36
CA HIS A 340 23.57 9.68 20.92
C HIS A 340 25.08 9.50 21.10
N ASP A 341 25.49 8.31 21.51
CA ASP A 341 26.88 7.85 21.55
C ASP A 341 26.87 6.36 21.19
N ALA A 342 27.93 5.88 20.56
CA ALA A 342 28.02 4.51 20.06
C ALA A 342 29.41 3.95 20.27
N LYS A 343 29.50 2.85 21.03
CA LYS A 343 30.74 2.16 21.35
C LYS A 343 30.72 0.75 20.77
N PRO A 344 31.86 0.25 20.28
CA PRO A 344 31.96 -1.09 19.77
C PRO A 344 31.84 -2.10 20.93
N ALA A 345 30.94 -3.06 20.79
CA ALA A 345 30.77 -4.17 21.74
C ALA A 345 30.97 -5.52 21.05
N SER A 346 31.36 -6.51 21.85
CA SER A 346 31.57 -7.89 21.44
C SER A 346 30.85 -8.79 22.44
N PHE A 347 29.83 -9.51 21.97
CA PHE A 347 29.03 -10.39 22.81
C PHE A 347 29.51 -11.84 22.67
N PRO A 348 30.02 -12.48 23.73
CA PRO A 348 30.50 -13.85 23.66
C PRO A 348 29.36 -14.86 23.44
N PRO A 349 29.68 -16.08 22.95
CA PRO A 349 28.72 -17.18 22.85
C PRO A 349 27.89 -17.39 24.12
N GLY A 350 26.60 -17.66 23.95
CA GLY A 350 25.63 -17.81 25.05
C GLY A 350 25.04 -16.50 25.57
N THR A 351 25.54 -15.33 25.14
CA THR A 351 24.90 -14.04 25.47
C THR A 351 23.50 -13.97 24.86
N VAL A 352 22.52 -13.48 25.63
CA VAL A 352 21.13 -13.35 25.17
C VAL A 352 20.79 -11.89 24.94
N LEU A 353 20.43 -11.55 23.70
CA LEU A 353 19.93 -10.24 23.31
C LEU A 353 18.41 -10.28 23.13
N TYR A 354 17.75 -9.17 23.41
CA TYR A 354 16.30 -9.03 23.34
C TYR A 354 15.92 -8.04 22.25
N ARG A 355 14.82 -8.30 21.56
CA ARG A 355 14.22 -7.37 20.60
C ARG A 355 12.74 -7.30 20.84
N VAL A 356 12.21 -6.09 21.00
CA VAL A 356 10.77 -5.81 21.08
C VAL A 356 10.23 -5.53 19.68
N LEU A 357 9.10 -6.12 19.34
CA LEU A 357 8.51 -6.03 18.01
C LEU A 357 6.98 -6.15 18.01
N ASP A 358 6.38 -5.71 16.91
CA ASP A 358 4.99 -5.98 16.58
C ASP A 358 4.85 -7.20 15.66
N PRO A 359 3.64 -7.76 15.49
CA PRO A 359 3.44 -8.97 14.69
C PRO A 359 3.94 -8.89 13.25
N ASN A 360 4.00 -7.70 12.66
CA ASN A 360 4.40 -7.47 11.26
C ASN A 360 5.90 -7.15 11.09
N SER A 361 6.64 -7.06 12.19
CA SER A 361 8.08 -6.82 12.18
C SER A 361 8.86 -8.06 11.77
N GLY A 362 10.07 -7.84 11.25
CA GLY A 362 11.07 -8.90 11.11
C GLY A 362 11.78 -9.18 12.42
N ASP A 363 12.03 -10.46 12.68
CA ASP A 363 12.73 -10.97 13.86
C ASP A 363 14.21 -10.56 13.84
N ASN A 364 14.80 -10.38 12.65
CA ASN A 364 16.23 -10.19 12.44
C ASN A 364 16.64 -8.74 12.06
N SER A 365 15.86 -7.73 12.43
CA SER A 365 16.19 -6.33 12.11
C SER A 365 17.17 -5.72 13.14
N ILE A 366 17.66 -4.50 12.89
CA ILE A 366 18.94 -3.99 13.43
C ILE A 366 18.94 -3.67 14.93
N CYS A 367 17.80 -3.25 15.50
CA CYS A 367 17.72 -2.74 16.89
C CYS A 367 17.42 -3.86 17.89
N TRP A 368 18.30 -4.01 18.88
CA TRP A 368 18.27 -4.98 19.97
C TRP A 368 18.56 -4.27 21.29
N MET A 369 18.47 -5.00 22.39
CA MET A 369 18.86 -4.54 23.72
C MET A 369 19.46 -5.69 24.54
N THR A 370 20.26 -5.34 25.53
CA THR A 370 20.76 -6.27 26.54
C THR A 370 19.61 -6.79 27.41
N LYS A 371 19.84 -7.92 28.08
CA LYS A 371 18.86 -8.47 29.02
C LYS A 371 18.55 -7.48 30.15
N GLU A 372 19.60 -6.83 30.67
CA GLU A 372 19.53 -5.83 31.73
C GLU A 372 18.67 -4.64 31.31
N MET A 373 18.85 -4.15 30.07
CA MET A 373 18.02 -3.08 29.54
C MET A 373 16.56 -3.52 29.43
N PHE A 374 16.28 -4.71 28.87
CA PHE A 374 14.92 -5.23 28.74
C PHE A 374 14.21 -5.38 30.09
N GLU A 375 14.88 -5.97 31.08
CA GLU A 375 14.34 -6.17 32.43
C GLU A 375 14.15 -4.85 33.19
N SER A 376 14.89 -3.79 32.82
CA SER A 376 14.70 -2.46 33.41
C SER A 376 13.47 -1.71 32.89
N LEU A 377 12.81 -2.20 31.83
CA LEU A 377 11.65 -1.55 31.22
C LEU A 377 10.37 -1.86 32.01
N LYS A 378 9.71 -0.81 32.49
CA LYS A 378 8.52 -0.97 33.34
C LYS A 378 7.21 -1.05 32.56
N SER A 379 7.19 -0.51 31.35
CA SER A 379 5.99 -0.43 30.52
C SER A 379 6.35 -0.16 29.05
N LYS A 380 5.36 -0.30 28.17
CA LYS A 380 5.47 0.14 26.78
C LYS A 380 5.81 1.63 26.66
N ALA A 381 5.22 2.48 27.49
CA ALA A 381 5.50 3.93 27.48
C ALA A 381 6.98 4.20 27.81
N ASP A 382 7.51 3.50 28.82
CA ASP A 382 8.92 3.58 29.23
C ASP A 382 9.86 3.10 28.10
N TRP A 383 9.51 2.00 27.44
CA TRP A 383 10.24 1.52 26.26
C TRP A 383 10.26 2.55 25.13
N ARG A 384 9.10 3.11 24.75
CA ARG A 384 9.00 4.10 23.67
C ARG A 384 9.81 5.36 23.98
N GLU A 385 9.71 5.85 25.21
CA GLU A 385 10.41 7.07 25.61
C GLU A 385 11.93 6.84 25.65
N ARG A 386 12.41 5.76 26.28
CA ARG A 386 13.84 5.51 26.51
C ARG A 386 14.57 5.02 25.27
N LEU A 387 13.95 4.17 24.45
CA LEU A 387 14.55 3.61 23.23
C LEU A 387 14.11 4.37 21.97
N ALA A 388 13.35 5.45 22.15
CA ALA A 388 12.91 6.38 21.11
C ALA A 388 12.23 5.70 19.90
N VAL A 389 11.23 4.84 20.18
CA VAL A 389 10.52 4.07 19.16
C VAL A 389 9.10 4.60 18.94
N TRP A 390 8.84 5.17 17.75
CA TRP A 390 7.51 5.62 17.35
C TRP A 390 6.53 4.46 17.10
N ARG A 391 5.23 4.73 17.21
CA ARG A 391 4.19 3.70 17.01
C ARG A 391 4.10 3.28 15.54
N HIS A 392 4.21 4.23 14.61
CA HIS A 392 4.25 3.95 13.17
C HIS A 392 5.49 3.14 12.74
N TRP A 393 6.53 3.07 13.57
CA TRP A 393 7.69 2.19 13.34
C TRP A 393 7.50 0.81 13.90
N ASN A 394 6.97 0.72 15.12
CA ASN A 394 6.79 -0.53 15.83
C ASN A 394 5.65 -0.38 16.86
N SER A 395 4.60 -1.18 16.72
CA SER A 395 3.45 -1.16 17.63
C SER A 395 3.67 -1.96 18.92
N ASN A 396 4.79 -2.69 19.06
CA ASN A 396 5.10 -3.62 20.14
C ASN A 396 4.08 -4.79 20.23
N GLY A 397 4.24 -5.62 21.25
CA GLY A 397 3.34 -6.67 21.68
C GLY A 397 4.06 -7.99 21.90
N GLU A 398 5.23 -8.12 21.28
CA GLU A 398 5.99 -9.35 21.23
C GLU A 398 7.48 -9.04 21.44
N TYR A 399 8.23 -10.03 21.88
CA TYR A 399 9.68 -9.99 21.85
C TYR A 399 10.25 -11.32 21.39
N VAL A 400 11.44 -11.26 20.82
CA VAL A 400 12.29 -12.42 20.56
C VAL A 400 13.58 -12.27 21.33
N THR A 401 14.23 -13.39 21.61
CA THR A 401 15.60 -13.42 22.11
C THR A 401 16.51 -14.07 21.10
N TYR A 402 17.71 -13.52 20.92
CA TYR A 402 18.79 -14.12 20.15
C TYR A 402 19.89 -14.58 21.10
N THR A 403 20.27 -15.85 21.01
CA THR A 403 21.40 -16.38 21.78
C THR A 403 22.62 -16.42 20.89
N VAL A 404 23.72 -15.74 21.26
CA VAL A 404 24.93 -15.75 20.44
C VAL A 404 25.42 -17.20 20.25
N PRO A 405 25.60 -17.66 19.00
CA PRO A 405 25.98 -19.04 18.73
C PRO A 405 27.39 -19.38 19.24
N PRO A 406 27.72 -20.67 19.42
CA PRO A 406 29.09 -21.11 19.62
C PRO A 406 30.01 -20.62 18.50
N GLY A 407 31.23 -20.23 18.85
CA GLY A 407 32.22 -19.74 17.89
C GLY A 407 32.61 -18.29 18.14
N GLU A 408 32.65 -17.49 17.07
CA GLU A 408 33.07 -16.09 17.16
C GLU A 408 32.04 -15.22 17.92
N PRO A 409 32.50 -14.24 18.70
CA PRO A 409 31.60 -13.33 19.38
C PRO A 409 30.84 -12.44 18.39
N LEU A 410 29.59 -12.12 18.71
CA LEU A 410 28.76 -11.22 17.91
C LEU A 410 29.23 -9.77 18.12
N ARG A 411 29.66 -9.13 17.03
CA ARG A 411 30.10 -7.72 17.05
C ARG A 411 28.94 -6.79 16.72
N ALA A 412 28.78 -5.76 17.53
CA ALA A 412 27.70 -4.79 17.43
C ALA A 412 28.12 -3.42 18.00
N TRP A 413 27.25 -2.42 17.85
CA TRP A 413 27.38 -1.11 18.46
C TRP A 413 26.41 -0.97 19.62
N VAL A 414 26.87 -0.38 20.73
CA VAL A 414 26.07 -0.20 21.95
C VAL A 414 26.20 1.22 22.45
N GLY A 415 25.08 1.79 22.91
CA GLY A 415 25.07 3.12 23.48
C GLY A 415 23.67 3.70 23.61
N PRO A 416 23.55 4.92 24.18
CA PRO A 416 22.25 5.56 24.40
C PRO A 416 21.55 5.89 23.09
N ALA A 417 20.25 5.61 23.03
CA ALA A 417 19.38 6.02 21.92
C ALA A 417 19.30 7.54 21.82
N ALA A 418 19.40 8.08 20.61
CA ALA A 418 19.20 9.48 20.34
C ALA A 418 17.74 9.89 20.47
N THR A 419 17.53 11.16 20.78
CA THR A 419 16.24 11.83 20.67
C THR A 419 15.73 11.72 19.23
N GLN A 420 14.50 11.22 19.07
CA GLN A 420 13.84 11.14 17.77
C GLN A 420 12.85 12.28 17.62
N GLU A 421 12.88 12.95 16.47
CA GLU A 421 12.02 14.08 16.14
C GLU A 421 10.86 13.64 15.23
N PHE A 422 9.65 14.05 15.58
CA PHE A 422 8.48 13.90 14.71
C PHE A 422 8.26 15.20 13.93
N LYS A 423 8.56 15.15 12.63
CA LYS A 423 8.43 16.30 11.72
C LYS A 423 7.11 16.23 10.96
N ASN A 424 6.45 17.37 10.79
CA ASN A 424 5.28 17.49 9.94
C ASN A 424 5.66 17.63 8.46
N GLU A 425 4.65 17.75 7.58
CA GLU A 425 4.80 17.92 6.13
C GLU A 425 5.68 19.13 5.73
N LYS A 426 5.74 20.16 6.59
CA LYS A 426 6.57 21.35 6.41
C LYS A 426 7.96 21.21 7.03
N LYS A 427 8.36 20.00 7.43
CA LYS A 427 9.62 19.66 8.12
C LYS A 427 9.81 20.35 9.48
N VAL A 428 8.73 20.86 10.08
CA VAL A 428 8.76 21.45 11.42
C VAL A 428 8.59 20.33 12.46
N VAL A 429 9.47 20.32 13.47
CA VAL A 429 9.40 19.37 14.58
C VAL A 429 8.22 19.74 15.48
N GLU A 430 7.29 18.81 15.68
CA GLU A 430 6.11 19.02 16.54
C GLU A 430 6.18 18.23 17.84
N PHE A 431 6.86 17.07 17.83
CA PHE A 431 7.00 16.19 18.98
C PHE A 431 8.36 15.51 18.99
N THR A 432 8.79 15.04 20.16
CA THR A 432 10.05 14.31 20.33
C THR A 432 9.88 13.10 21.25
N LEU A 433 10.68 12.07 21.01
CA LEU A 433 10.96 11.01 21.99
C LEU A 433 12.32 11.27 22.61
N LYS A 434 12.39 11.19 23.93
CA LYS A 434 13.57 11.58 24.69
C LYS A 434 14.81 10.76 24.32
N GLY A 435 14.68 9.44 24.22
CA GLY A 435 15.82 8.54 24.08
C GLY A 435 16.60 8.38 25.39
N GLY A 436 17.86 7.96 25.28
CA GLY A 436 18.83 7.83 26.36
C GLY A 436 18.92 6.43 26.98
N GLY A 437 18.03 5.50 26.61
CA GLY A 437 18.17 4.09 26.96
C GLY A 437 19.24 3.41 26.13
N GLU A 438 19.95 2.45 26.71
CA GLU A 438 20.98 1.70 26.00
C GLU A 438 20.33 0.81 24.93
N GLN A 439 20.79 0.94 23.68
CA GLN A 439 20.39 0.05 22.59
C GLN A 439 21.62 -0.66 22.01
N VAL A 440 21.36 -1.77 21.34
CA VAL A 440 22.34 -2.55 20.60
C VAL A 440 21.94 -2.50 19.12
N VAL A 441 22.85 -2.10 18.24
CA VAL A 441 22.66 -2.15 16.79
C VAL A 441 23.67 -3.11 16.17
N LEU A 442 23.16 -4.07 15.44
CA LEU A 442 23.93 -5.13 14.78
C LEU A 442 23.52 -5.27 13.32
N ASP A 443 24.35 -5.98 12.54
CA ASP A 443 24.01 -6.33 11.16
C ASP A 443 23.07 -7.55 11.13
N PRO A 444 21.87 -7.44 10.51
CA PRO A 444 20.98 -8.58 10.27
C PRO A 444 21.65 -9.78 9.61
N ALA A 445 22.66 -9.55 8.76
CA ALA A 445 23.37 -10.61 8.06
C ALA A 445 24.24 -11.47 9.00
N HIS A 446 24.54 -10.98 10.21
CA HIS A 446 25.29 -11.73 11.23
C HIS A 446 24.40 -12.58 12.14
N LEU A 447 23.07 -12.55 11.94
CA LEU A 447 22.14 -13.34 12.73
C LEU A 447 21.83 -14.68 12.07
N ASP A 448 21.77 -15.73 12.89
CA ASP A 448 21.32 -17.06 12.47
C ASP A 448 19.92 -17.37 13.04
N MET A 449 19.00 -17.74 12.15
CA MET A 449 17.62 -18.06 12.50
C MET A 449 17.50 -19.21 13.51
N SER A 450 18.44 -20.16 13.52
CA SER A 450 18.44 -21.29 14.45
C SER A 450 18.67 -20.88 15.91
N TYR A 451 19.18 -19.67 16.14
CA TYR A 451 19.46 -19.13 17.47
C TYR A 451 18.49 -18.03 17.93
N ILE A 452 17.45 -17.76 17.12
CA ILE A 452 16.32 -16.93 17.53
C ILE A 452 15.27 -17.79 18.25
N SER A 453 14.79 -17.30 19.38
CA SER A 453 13.67 -17.93 20.09
C SER A 453 12.37 -17.77 19.32
N LYS A 454 11.40 -18.62 19.64
CA LYS A 454 9.99 -18.31 19.35
C LYS A 454 9.65 -16.94 19.96
N ARG A 455 8.74 -16.20 19.31
CA ARG A 455 8.23 -14.95 19.87
C ARG A 455 7.53 -15.22 21.19
N LYS A 456 7.58 -14.24 22.09
CA LYS A 456 6.98 -14.27 23.42
C LYS A 456 6.21 -12.96 23.64
N PRO A 457 5.10 -12.96 24.40
CA PRO A 457 4.39 -11.72 24.69
C PRO A 457 5.22 -10.87 25.65
N THR A 458 5.28 -9.55 25.43
CA THR A 458 5.93 -8.63 26.40
C THR A 458 5.15 -8.48 27.70
N GLY A 459 3.87 -8.86 27.71
CA GLY A 459 2.95 -8.55 28.80
C GLY A 459 2.50 -7.09 28.81
N TRP A 460 2.99 -6.29 27.87
CA TRP A 460 2.51 -4.93 27.63
C TRP A 460 1.33 -4.98 26.66
N ASP A 461 0.31 -4.17 26.91
CA ASP A 461 -0.88 -4.15 26.04
C ASP A 461 -0.57 -3.72 24.59
N TYR A 462 -1.45 -4.14 23.69
CA TYR A 462 -1.38 -3.82 22.25
C TYR A 462 -2.04 -2.45 21.91
N GLY A 463 -2.72 -1.79 22.86
CA GLY A 463 -3.47 -0.55 22.66
C GLY A 463 -2.80 0.69 23.26
N ASP A 464 -2.84 1.84 22.59
CA ASP A 464 -2.14 3.07 23.00
C ASP A 464 -3.08 4.20 23.49
N THR A 465 -4.32 3.87 23.86
CA THR A 465 -5.34 4.82 24.36
C THR A 465 -5.98 4.29 25.64
N THR A 466 -6.63 5.15 26.44
CA THR A 466 -7.37 4.81 27.69
C THR A 466 -8.42 3.69 27.55
N HIS A 467 -8.73 3.27 26.31
CA HIS A 467 -9.47 2.06 26.02
C HIS A 467 -8.58 0.83 26.15
N LYS A 468 -8.82 0.00 27.17
CA LYS A 468 -8.23 -1.34 27.29
C LYS A 468 -8.87 -2.25 26.24
N PRO A 469 -8.16 -2.69 25.18
CA PRO A 469 -8.70 -3.71 24.29
C PRO A 469 -8.83 -5.03 25.06
N ASP A 470 -9.95 -5.72 24.88
CA ASP A 470 -10.19 -7.03 25.45
C ASP A 470 -9.10 -8.02 24.99
N LEU A 471 -8.48 -8.74 25.93
CA LEU A 471 -7.30 -9.59 25.70
C LEU A 471 -7.67 -10.99 25.17
N THR A 472 -8.94 -11.22 24.81
CA THR A 472 -9.37 -12.45 24.16
C THR A 472 -8.95 -12.46 22.68
N GLY A 473 -7.89 -13.23 22.37
CA GLY A 473 -7.38 -13.41 21.00
C GLY A 473 -5.94 -12.89 20.79
N VAL A 474 -5.03 -13.16 21.75
CA VAL A 474 -3.59 -12.86 21.64
C VAL A 474 -3.09 -13.25 20.23
N PRO A 475 -2.36 -12.36 19.51
CA PRO A 475 -1.76 -12.69 18.22
C PRO A 475 -1.01 -14.02 18.31
N GLN A 476 -1.14 -14.86 17.30
CA GLN A 476 -0.23 -16.00 17.22
C GLN A 476 1.18 -15.47 17.01
N LEU A 477 2.06 -15.94 17.89
CA LEU A 477 3.48 -15.62 17.93
C LEU A 477 4.18 -16.30 16.73
N ILE A 478 4.00 -15.75 15.54
CA ILE A 478 4.55 -16.25 14.27
C ILE A 478 5.91 -15.60 14.03
N SER A 479 6.94 -16.40 13.78
CA SER A 479 8.27 -15.92 13.39
C SER A 479 8.28 -15.35 11.96
N ASN A 480 8.89 -14.18 11.77
CA ASN A 480 9.07 -13.53 10.47
C ASN A 480 10.56 -13.23 10.24
N TRP A 481 11.22 -14.04 9.43
CA TRP A 481 12.63 -13.85 9.09
C TRP A 481 12.79 -13.30 7.67
N PHE A 482 13.54 -12.20 7.51
CA PHE A 482 13.86 -11.65 6.18
C PHE A 482 15.23 -12.13 5.72
N LYS A 483 15.29 -12.68 4.50
CA LYS A 483 16.54 -13.10 3.86
C LYS A 483 17.20 -11.95 3.11
#